data_AF-A0A661GRE7-F1
#
_entry.id   AF-A0A661GRE7-F1
#
_cell.length_a   1.000
_cell.length_b   1.000
_cell.length_c   1.000
_cell.angle_alpha   90.00
_cell.angle_beta   90.00
_cell.angle_gamma   90.00
#
_symmetry.space_group_name_H-M   'P 1'
#
loop_
_entity.id
_entity.type
_entity.pdbx_description
1 polymer ?
#
loop_
_entity_poly.entity_id
_entity_poly.type
_entity_poly.pdbx_seq_one_letter_code
_entity_poly.pdbx_strand_id
1 'polypeptide(L)'
;MKRLHQHSATKNRRNSLALGLLFALTLSAQAIITPSVLAADNAPKNKKPNSEASSQKTSSQEVTIITSLPITYYLGTALTANTNIEVKNLPKRGRHLNGQANFFTSRAEKLAKTFESASAVITIGKLWRDDPLFTAARSANIRIVEIDATKPWSSTLEGISVAMTPAQDSPWTSDSHKSEYGAEAAETKPSVFFWLSLANSARSAEIIAQDLMRLVPGEADTIKSNLVGVRSKLMELQRSSELALLNASDITVFSLAPELVYLTSEQSLFVDGSF
;
A
#
# COMPACT_ATOMS: atom_id res chain seq x y z
N MET A 1 71.39 0.29 -42.54
CA MET A 1 70.42 1.18 -41.85
C MET A 1 69.48 1.80 -42.89
N LYS A 2 68.22 1.35 -42.92
CA LYS A 2 67.07 1.74 -43.77
C LYS A 2 65.89 1.84 -42.78
N ARG A 3 64.88 2.73 -42.84
CA ARG A 3 64.28 3.53 -43.91
C ARG A 3 63.40 4.64 -43.28
N LEU A 4 63.04 5.60 -44.13
CA LEU A 4 62.21 6.79 -43.91
C LEU A 4 60.74 6.54 -43.51
N HIS A 5 60.17 7.62 -42.97
CA HIS A 5 58.79 7.98 -42.61
C HIS A 5 57.61 7.25 -43.26
N GLN A 6 56.54 7.08 -42.46
CA GLN A 6 55.18 7.50 -42.83
C GLN A 6 54.32 7.76 -41.59
N HIS A 7 53.82 8.99 -41.48
CA HIS A 7 52.68 9.37 -40.64
C HIS A 7 51.41 8.80 -41.29
N SER A 8 50.54 8.17 -40.49
CA SER A 8 49.15 7.91 -40.87
C SER A 8 48.21 8.28 -39.72
N ALA A 9 47.04 8.75 -40.13
CA ALA A 9 46.10 9.60 -39.43
C ALA A 9 45.30 8.91 -38.30
N THR A 10 45.03 9.75 -37.31
CA THR A 10 43.84 9.83 -36.43
C THR A 10 42.68 8.87 -36.74
N LYS A 11 42.32 8.02 -35.78
CA LYS A 11 40.94 7.52 -35.63
C LYS A 11 40.39 7.97 -34.27
N ASN A 12 39.77 9.13 -34.33
CA ASN A 12 39.02 9.78 -33.27
C ASN A 12 37.84 8.86 -32.86
N ARG A 13 37.93 8.17 -31.72
CA ARG A 13 36.77 7.48 -31.13
C ARG A 13 35.88 8.54 -30.50
N ARG A 14 34.94 9.03 -31.30
CA ARG A 14 33.89 9.95 -30.89
C ARG A 14 33.09 9.34 -29.74
N ASN A 15 32.96 10.15 -28.70
CA ASN A 15 31.94 10.11 -27.65
C ASN A 15 30.62 9.50 -28.13
N SER A 16 30.25 8.34 -27.60
CA SER A 16 28.84 7.97 -27.50
C SER A 16 28.31 8.61 -26.22
N LEU A 17 27.88 9.86 -26.32
CA LEU A 17 26.95 10.43 -25.35
C LEU A 17 25.70 9.54 -25.38
N ALA A 18 25.53 8.71 -24.35
CA ALA A 18 24.30 7.99 -24.10
C ALA A 18 23.23 9.05 -23.87
N LEU A 19 22.42 9.28 -24.90
CA LEU A 19 21.25 10.12 -24.84
C LEU A 19 20.24 9.34 -24.00
N GLY A 20 20.23 9.61 -22.69
CA GLY A 20 19.21 9.09 -21.78
C GLY A 20 17.85 9.54 -22.30
N LEU A 21 17.09 8.61 -22.88
CA LEU A 21 15.71 8.88 -23.27
C LEU A 21 14.92 9.07 -21.97
N LEU A 22 14.56 10.32 -21.68
CA LEU A 22 13.56 10.64 -20.67
C LEU A 22 12.23 10.06 -21.18
N PHE A 23 11.94 8.80 -20.81
CA PHE A 23 10.64 8.20 -21.09
C PHE A 23 9.67 8.72 -20.03
N ALA A 24 9.01 9.84 -20.33
CA ALA A 24 7.86 10.28 -19.57
C ALA A 24 6.76 9.24 -19.78
N LEU A 25 6.61 8.32 -18.82
CA LEU A 25 5.46 7.44 -18.72
C LEU A 25 4.22 8.33 -18.52
N THR A 26 3.60 8.72 -19.63
CA THR A 26 2.28 9.34 -19.62
C THR A 26 1.29 8.23 -19.33
N LEU A 27 1.21 7.84 -18.06
CA LEU A 27 0.09 7.07 -17.56
C LEU A 27 -1.14 7.97 -17.72
N SER A 28 -1.89 7.78 -18.81
CA SER A 28 -3.21 8.36 -18.98
C SER A 28 -4.13 7.71 -17.95
N ALA A 29 -4.01 8.16 -16.69
CA ALA A 29 -4.91 7.82 -15.60
C ALA A 29 -6.20 8.62 -15.78
N GLN A 30 -6.94 8.33 -16.84
CA GLN A 30 -8.39 8.50 -16.84
C GLN A 30 -9.03 7.21 -16.33
N ALA A 31 -8.65 6.86 -15.11
CA ALA A 31 -9.46 6.07 -14.23
C ALA A 31 -9.61 6.92 -12.97
N ILE A 32 -10.69 7.68 -12.90
CA ILE A 32 -11.23 8.10 -11.61
C ILE A 32 -11.41 6.79 -10.86
N ILE A 33 -10.54 6.51 -9.88
CA ILE A 33 -10.66 5.35 -9.00
C ILE A 33 -11.87 5.63 -8.11
N THR A 34 -13.06 5.42 -8.68
CA THR A 34 -14.29 5.31 -7.91
C THR A 34 -14.24 3.97 -7.16
N PRO A 35 -14.70 3.91 -5.91
CA PRO A 35 -14.71 2.67 -5.10
C PRO A 35 -15.46 1.51 -5.76
N SER A 36 -16.23 1.78 -6.81
CA SER A 36 -16.94 0.82 -7.66
C SER A 36 -16.03 -0.23 -8.30
N VAL A 37 -14.76 0.08 -8.59
CA VAL A 37 -13.86 -0.86 -9.28
C VAL A 37 -13.52 -2.07 -8.42
N LEU A 38 -13.71 -2.01 -7.09
CA LEU A 38 -13.55 -3.18 -6.20
C LEU A 38 -14.87 -3.91 -5.88
N ALA A 39 -16.05 -3.35 -6.21
CA ALA A 39 -17.33 -4.04 -6.04
C ALA A 39 -17.50 -5.21 -7.03
N ALA A 40 -18.15 -6.28 -6.60
CA ALA A 40 -18.44 -7.44 -7.44
C ALA A 40 -19.52 -7.12 -8.47
N ASP A 41 -19.24 -7.39 -9.75
CA ASP A 41 -20.24 -7.43 -10.80
C ASP A 41 -21.09 -8.69 -10.63
N ASN A 42 -22.38 -8.50 -10.31
CA ASN A 42 -23.55 -9.26 -10.81
C ASN A 42 -24.72 -9.18 -9.81
N ALA A 43 -25.73 -8.37 -10.13
CA ALA A 43 -27.04 -8.41 -9.48
C ALA A 43 -27.98 -9.34 -10.26
N PRO A 44 -28.54 -10.42 -9.67
CA PRO A 44 -29.62 -11.15 -10.31
C PRO A 44 -30.98 -10.48 -10.08
N LYS A 45 -31.79 -10.49 -11.14
CA LYS A 45 -33.09 -9.82 -11.28
C LYS A 45 -34.16 -10.41 -10.35
N ASN A 46 -34.96 -9.50 -9.80
CA ASN A 46 -36.13 -9.70 -8.94
C ASN A 46 -37.13 -10.77 -9.44
N LYS A 47 -37.55 -11.66 -8.54
CA LYS A 47 -38.82 -12.40 -8.62
C LYS A 47 -39.45 -12.40 -7.22
N LYS A 48 -40.59 -11.71 -7.04
CA LYS A 48 -41.41 -11.80 -5.82
C LYS A 48 -42.01 -13.22 -5.70
N PRO A 49 -42.12 -13.76 -4.48
CA PRO A 49 -43.47 -13.95 -3.94
C PRO A 49 -43.60 -13.63 -2.43
N ASN A 50 -44.84 -13.73 -1.96
CA ASN A 50 -45.45 -13.17 -0.77
C ASN A 50 -45.07 -13.77 0.60
N SER A 51 -45.25 -12.91 1.60
CA SER A 51 -45.73 -13.07 2.99
C SER A 51 -45.21 -14.17 3.92
N GLU A 52 -44.86 -13.68 5.12
CA GLU A 52 -45.04 -14.31 6.42
C GLU A 52 -44.07 -15.44 6.81
N ALA A 53 -42.90 -15.01 7.28
CA ALA A 53 -42.29 -15.61 8.47
C ALA A 53 -41.64 -14.51 9.30
N SER A 54 -42.05 -14.42 10.56
CA SER A 54 -41.49 -13.55 11.59
C SER A 54 -39.98 -13.81 11.73
N SER A 55 -39.16 -12.94 11.16
CA SER A 55 -37.75 -12.83 11.52
C SER A 55 -37.62 -11.65 12.45
N GLN A 56 -37.37 -11.98 13.72
CA GLN A 56 -36.90 -11.03 14.72
C GLN A 56 -35.74 -10.24 14.12
N LYS A 57 -35.99 -8.95 13.87
CA LYS A 57 -34.97 -7.99 13.47
C LYS A 57 -34.11 -7.75 14.72
N THR A 58 -33.11 -8.59 14.93
CA THR A 58 -32.00 -8.26 15.83
C THR A 58 -31.51 -6.89 15.40
N SER A 59 -31.48 -5.95 16.35
CA SER A 59 -30.95 -4.61 16.10
C SER A 59 -29.49 -4.76 15.70
N SER A 60 -29.22 -4.78 14.39
CA SER A 60 -27.88 -4.78 13.83
C SER A 60 -27.23 -3.47 14.27
N GLN A 61 -26.42 -3.52 15.34
CA GLN A 61 -25.63 -2.37 15.72
C GLN A 61 -24.71 -2.04 14.55
N GLU A 62 -24.77 -0.79 14.10
CA GLU A 62 -23.92 -0.27 13.04
C GLU A 62 -22.46 -0.32 13.51
N VAL A 63 -21.65 -1.17 12.89
CA VAL A 63 -20.26 -1.38 13.28
C VAL A 63 -19.42 -0.33 12.57
N THR A 64 -18.84 0.61 13.30
CA THR A 64 -17.92 1.61 12.72
C THR A 64 -16.47 1.18 12.90
N ILE A 65 -15.71 1.21 11.81
CA ILE A 65 -14.27 0.95 11.77
C ILE A 65 -13.53 2.20 11.32
N ILE A 66 -12.49 2.59 12.05
CA ILE A 66 -11.68 3.77 11.70
C ILE A 66 -10.36 3.35 11.06
N THR A 67 -9.96 4.07 10.02
CA THR A 67 -8.67 3.95 9.37
C THR A 67 -7.99 5.31 9.30
N SER A 68 -6.68 5.35 9.09
CA SER A 68 -5.94 6.61 8.90
C SER A 68 -5.09 6.65 7.63
N LEU A 69 -4.83 5.48 7.03
CA LEU A 69 -4.05 5.35 5.81
C LEU A 69 -4.96 5.02 4.64
N PRO A 70 -4.65 5.53 3.43
CA PRO A 70 -5.42 5.19 2.23
C PRO A 70 -5.50 3.68 1.99
N ILE A 71 -4.41 2.93 2.16
CA ILE A 71 -4.43 1.48 1.95
C ILE A 71 -5.39 0.77 2.91
N THR A 72 -5.34 1.08 4.21
CA THR A 72 -6.22 0.42 5.19
C THR A 72 -7.67 0.82 4.97
N TYR A 73 -7.93 2.06 4.55
CA TYR A 73 -9.25 2.52 4.13
C TYR A 73 -9.79 1.73 2.92
N TYR A 74 -9.00 1.61 1.85
CA TYR A 74 -9.45 0.94 0.63
C TYR A 74 -9.64 -0.56 0.82
N LEU A 75 -8.70 -1.24 1.50
CA LEU A 75 -8.86 -2.66 1.83
C LEU A 75 -10.05 -2.88 2.76
N GLY A 76 -10.17 -2.09 3.83
CA GLY A 76 -11.30 -2.19 4.76
C GLY A 76 -12.64 -2.00 4.04
N THR A 77 -12.76 -0.96 3.21
CA THR A 77 -13.99 -0.66 2.45
C THR A 77 -14.33 -1.78 1.47
N ALA A 78 -13.34 -2.31 0.75
CA ALA A 78 -13.57 -3.39 -0.21
C ALA A 78 -14.00 -4.69 0.47
N LEU A 79 -13.37 -5.04 1.60
CA LEU A 79 -13.68 -6.24 2.37
C LEU A 79 -15.07 -6.17 3.02
N THR A 80 -15.54 -4.98 3.36
CA THR A 80 -16.82 -4.74 4.04
C THR A 80 -17.94 -4.31 3.10
N ALA A 81 -17.72 -4.35 1.78
CA ALA A 81 -18.75 -4.03 0.80
C ALA A 81 -20.00 -4.91 1.00
N ASN A 82 -21.19 -4.28 0.94
CA ASN A 82 -22.48 -4.94 1.16
C ASN A 82 -22.67 -5.58 2.55
N THR A 83 -21.95 -5.08 3.57
CA THR A 83 -22.17 -5.43 4.99
C THR A 83 -22.75 -4.23 5.74
N ASN A 84 -23.16 -4.42 6.99
CA ASN A 84 -23.54 -3.32 7.89
C ASN A 84 -22.35 -2.61 8.57
N ILE A 85 -21.13 -2.82 8.08
CA ILE A 85 -19.90 -2.25 8.63
C ILE A 85 -19.57 -0.95 7.87
N GLU A 86 -19.44 0.17 8.58
CA GLU A 86 -19.03 1.45 8.02
C GLU A 86 -17.54 1.70 8.26
N VAL A 87 -16.77 1.88 7.19
CA VAL A 87 -15.33 2.21 7.27
C VAL A 87 -15.14 3.72 7.09
N LYS A 88 -14.55 4.39 8.08
CA LYS A 88 -14.30 5.84 8.09
C LYS A 88 -12.81 6.14 8.07
N ASN A 89 -12.37 6.93 7.08
CA ASN A 89 -11.01 7.44 7.03
C ASN A 89 -10.86 8.73 7.86
N LEU A 90 -9.90 8.76 8.78
CA LEU A 90 -9.55 9.91 9.62
C LEU A 90 -8.05 10.22 9.51
N PRO A 91 -7.67 11.41 9.00
CA PRO A 91 -8.53 12.45 8.43
C PRO A 91 -9.20 12.03 7.11
N LYS A 92 -10.39 12.59 6.82
CA LYS A 92 -11.16 12.26 5.59
C LYS A 92 -10.35 12.41 4.29
N ARG A 93 -9.47 13.42 4.21
CA ARG A 93 -8.63 13.69 3.01
C ARG A 93 -7.29 12.96 3.04
N GLY A 94 -7.05 12.10 4.01
CA GLY A 94 -5.73 11.54 4.27
C GLY A 94 -4.73 12.57 4.79
N ARG A 95 -3.58 12.08 5.25
CA ARG A 95 -2.45 12.90 5.70
C ARG A 95 -1.16 12.08 5.58
N HIS A 96 -0.05 12.77 5.32
CA HIS A 96 1.29 12.16 5.37
C HIS A 96 1.55 11.51 6.73
N LEU A 97 2.34 10.43 6.73
CA LEU A 97 2.67 9.63 7.93
C LEU A 97 3.11 10.50 9.12
N ASN A 98 4.12 11.35 8.91
CA ASN A 98 4.69 12.21 9.96
C ASN A 98 3.69 13.24 10.52
N GLY A 99 2.65 13.59 9.76
CA GLY A 99 1.64 14.55 10.19
C GLY A 99 0.51 13.94 11.03
N GLN A 100 0.44 12.61 11.12
CA GLN A 100 -0.69 11.92 11.73
C GLN A 100 -0.74 12.09 13.25
N ALA A 101 0.38 11.97 13.94
CA ALA A 101 0.42 12.13 15.40
C ALA A 101 -0.15 13.50 15.80
N ASN A 102 0.37 14.57 15.20
CA ASN A 102 -0.12 15.93 15.41
C ASN A 102 -1.61 16.10 15.05
N PHE A 103 -2.12 15.40 14.03
CA PHE A 103 -3.53 15.45 13.68
C PHE A 103 -4.42 14.95 14.82
N PHE A 104 -4.12 13.76 15.34
CA PHE A 104 -4.92 13.13 16.38
C PHE A 104 -4.80 13.86 17.71
N THR A 105 -3.59 14.25 18.13
CA THR A 105 -3.38 14.98 19.39
C THR A 105 -4.08 16.34 19.37
N SER A 106 -3.95 17.13 18.30
CA SER A 106 -4.58 18.46 18.21
C SER A 106 -6.11 18.44 18.10
N ARG A 107 -6.72 17.27 17.90
CA ARG A 107 -8.17 17.11 17.69
C ARG A 107 -8.79 16.06 18.61
N ALA A 108 -8.08 15.63 19.66
CA ALA A 108 -8.50 14.56 20.54
C ALA A 108 -9.94 14.77 21.05
N GLU A 109 -10.26 15.95 21.59
CA GLU A 109 -11.60 16.30 22.08
C GLU A 109 -12.67 16.25 20.96
N LYS A 110 -12.34 16.75 19.77
CA LYS A 110 -13.27 16.76 18.62
C LYS A 110 -13.54 15.37 18.06
N LEU A 111 -12.57 14.47 18.19
CA LEU A 111 -12.65 13.09 17.70
C LEU A 111 -13.14 12.10 18.76
N ALA A 112 -13.16 12.48 20.05
CA ALA A 112 -13.52 11.62 21.16
C ALA A 112 -14.84 10.86 20.92
N LYS A 113 -15.92 11.59 20.58
CA LYS A 113 -17.23 10.98 20.28
C LYS A 113 -17.19 10.01 19.11
N THR A 114 -16.35 10.26 18.10
CA THR A 114 -16.20 9.34 16.96
C THR A 114 -15.54 8.04 17.42
N PHE A 115 -14.48 8.13 18.24
CA PHE A 115 -13.78 6.98 18.78
C PHE A 115 -14.60 6.21 19.82
N GLU A 116 -15.40 6.89 20.65
CA GLU A 116 -16.35 6.27 21.59
C GLU A 116 -17.35 5.34 20.88
N SER A 117 -17.80 5.74 19.69
CA SER A 117 -18.73 4.94 18.88
C SER A 117 -18.06 3.87 18.00
N ALA A 118 -16.73 3.90 17.86
CA ALA A 118 -16.02 2.98 16.97
C ALA A 118 -15.81 1.61 17.63
N SER A 119 -15.99 0.55 16.84
CA SER A 119 -15.79 -0.83 17.29
C SER A 119 -14.35 -1.29 17.09
N ALA A 120 -13.69 -0.82 16.03
CA ALA A 120 -12.31 -1.18 15.72
C ALA A 120 -11.57 -0.07 14.97
N VAL A 121 -10.24 -0.20 14.96
CA VAL A 121 -9.35 0.54 14.07
C VAL A 121 -8.53 -0.42 13.21
N ILE A 122 -8.18 -0.03 11.99
CA ILE A 122 -7.21 -0.76 11.16
C ILE A 122 -5.90 0.03 11.11
N THR A 123 -4.86 -0.52 11.74
CA THR A 123 -3.51 0.06 11.86
C THR A 123 -2.48 -0.71 11.06
N ILE A 124 -1.26 -0.20 11.02
CA ILE A 124 -0.07 -0.93 10.56
C ILE A 124 1.00 -0.96 11.66
N GLY A 125 0.59 -0.95 12.93
CA GLY A 125 1.44 -0.69 14.11
C GLY A 125 2.62 -1.65 14.30
N LYS A 126 2.51 -2.91 13.82
CA LYS A 126 3.63 -3.87 13.85
C LYS A 126 4.71 -3.55 12.83
N LEU A 127 4.37 -2.95 11.70
CA LEU A 127 5.33 -2.48 10.69
C LEU A 127 5.81 -1.05 11.00
N TRP A 128 4.87 -0.15 11.32
CA TRP A 128 5.13 1.25 11.64
C TRP A 128 4.77 1.52 13.10
N ARG A 129 5.78 1.42 13.98
CA ARG A 129 5.60 1.55 15.44
C ARG A 129 5.02 2.90 15.87
N ASP A 130 5.19 3.94 15.06
CA ASP A 130 4.69 5.28 15.36
C ASP A 130 3.26 5.53 14.85
N ASP A 131 2.54 4.50 14.37
CA ASP A 131 1.13 4.62 13.98
C ASP A 131 0.29 5.13 15.18
N PRO A 132 -0.25 6.36 15.11
CA PRO A 132 -0.90 6.99 16.24
C PRO A 132 -2.36 6.57 16.42
N LEU A 133 -2.96 5.88 15.44
CA LEU A 133 -4.41 5.71 15.36
C LEU A 133 -4.96 4.93 16.54
N PHE A 134 -4.36 3.78 16.88
CA PHE A 134 -4.86 2.95 17.97
C PHE A 134 -4.73 3.65 19.32
N THR A 135 -3.58 4.27 19.60
CA THR A 135 -3.36 5.02 20.84
C THR A 135 -4.34 6.19 20.96
N ALA A 136 -4.55 6.94 19.87
CA ALA A 136 -5.52 8.04 19.84
C ALA A 136 -6.95 7.55 20.10
N ALA A 137 -7.37 6.47 19.45
CA ALA A 137 -8.71 5.95 19.61
C ALA A 137 -8.93 5.34 21.02
N ARG A 138 -7.93 4.61 21.53
CA ARG A 138 -7.96 4.01 22.87
C ARG A 138 -8.04 5.03 23.99
N SER A 139 -7.51 6.25 23.77
CA SER A 139 -7.61 7.35 24.74
C SER A 139 -9.06 7.78 25.03
N ALA A 140 -9.96 7.60 24.06
CA ALA A 140 -11.39 7.89 24.19
C ALA A 140 -12.24 6.62 24.38
N ASN A 141 -11.77 5.47 23.89
CA ASN A 141 -12.51 4.20 23.95
C ASN A 141 -11.59 3.03 24.31
N ILE A 142 -11.60 2.61 25.57
CA ILE A 142 -10.76 1.52 26.06
C ILE A 142 -11.12 0.14 25.47
N ARG A 143 -12.34 0.00 24.93
CA ARG A 143 -12.87 -1.26 24.37
C ARG A 143 -12.57 -1.45 22.89
N ILE A 144 -11.98 -0.46 22.23
CA ILE A 144 -11.75 -0.51 20.80
C ILE A 144 -10.76 -1.62 20.44
N VAL A 145 -11.07 -2.36 19.36
CA VAL A 145 -10.22 -3.45 18.85
C VAL A 145 -9.18 -2.89 17.88
N GLU A 146 -7.93 -3.30 18.04
CA GLU A 146 -6.88 -3.06 17.04
C GLU A 146 -6.85 -4.22 16.04
N ILE A 147 -7.04 -3.91 14.76
CA ILE A 147 -6.78 -4.82 13.64
C ILE A 147 -5.49 -4.36 12.99
N ASP A 148 -4.40 -5.12 13.15
CA ASP A 148 -3.15 -4.80 12.48
C ASP A 148 -3.13 -5.41 11.07
N ALA A 149 -3.03 -4.57 10.06
CA ALA A 149 -3.06 -4.97 8.66
C ALA A 149 -1.79 -5.70 8.19
N THR A 150 -0.73 -5.72 8.99
CA THR A 150 0.61 -6.22 8.62
C THR A 150 0.95 -7.52 9.33
N LYS A 151 0.36 -7.79 10.49
CA LYS A 151 0.60 -9.00 11.26
C LYS A 151 -0.71 -9.54 11.87
N PRO A 152 -1.01 -10.85 11.69
CA PRO A 152 -2.14 -11.48 12.34
C PRO A 152 -2.06 -11.40 13.87
N TRP A 153 -3.21 -11.59 14.52
CA TRP A 153 -3.30 -11.70 15.99
C TRP A 153 -2.46 -12.86 16.58
N SER A 154 -2.21 -13.91 15.81
CA SER A 154 -1.45 -15.09 16.26
C SER A 154 0.06 -14.88 16.07
N SER A 155 0.84 -15.28 17.08
CA SER A 155 2.30 -15.31 17.00
C SER A 155 2.86 -16.36 16.04
N THR A 156 2.07 -17.36 15.67
CA THR A 156 2.46 -18.44 14.75
C THR A 156 2.12 -18.18 13.30
N LEU A 157 1.22 -17.22 13.02
CA LEU A 157 0.83 -16.89 11.66
C LEU A 157 1.77 -15.82 11.11
N GLU A 158 2.24 -16.03 9.88
CA GLU A 158 3.14 -15.09 9.22
C GLU A 158 2.40 -13.82 8.78
N GLY A 159 3.07 -12.68 8.89
CA GLY A 159 2.57 -11.39 8.42
C GLY A 159 2.80 -11.18 6.93
N ILE A 160 2.87 -9.92 6.55
CA ILE A 160 3.40 -9.49 5.26
C ILE A 160 4.92 -9.68 5.20
N SER A 161 5.48 -9.68 3.99
CA SER A 161 6.93 -9.64 3.80
C SER A 161 7.47 -8.23 4.05
N VAL A 162 8.55 -8.11 4.82
CA VAL A 162 9.15 -6.82 5.19
C VAL A 162 10.39 -6.54 4.35
N ALA A 163 10.34 -5.50 3.51
CA ALA A 163 11.50 -5.00 2.77
C ALA A 163 12.20 -3.90 3.57
N MET A 164 13.52 -3.82 3.44
CA MET A 164 14.29 -2.71 3.99
C MET A 164 14.45 -1.61 2.94
N THR A 165 14.43 -0.35 3.35
CA THR A 165 14.78 0.77 2.47
C THR A 165 16.25 0.63 2.04
N PRO A 166 16.56 0.72 0.73
CA PRO A 166 17.93 0.65 0.26
C PRO A 166 18.73 1.82 0.85
N ALA A 167 20.00 1.57 1.14
CA ALA A 167 20.94 2.66 1.39
C ALA A 167 21.13 3.44 0.08
N GLN A 168 21.38 4.75 0.18
CA GLN A 168 21.74 5.54 -0.99
C GLN A 168 23.09 5.05 -1.54
N ASP A 169 23.06 4.45 -2.72
CA ASP A 169 24.16 3.63 -3.26
C ASP A 169 24.56 4.00 -4.70
N SER A 170 24.39 5.26 -5.06
CA SER A 170 24.74 5.72 -6.41
C SER A 170 26.23 5.56 -6.73
N PRO A 171 26.59 4.96 -7.89
CA PRO A 171 27.99 4.74 -8.27
C PRO A 171 28.85 6.00 -8.34
N TRP A 172 28.24 7.19 -8.51
CA TRP A 172 28.94 8.48 -8.55
C TRP A 172 28.97 9.21 -7.20
N THR A 173 28.32 8.68 -6.15
CA THR A 173 28.51 9.14 -4.77
C THR A 173 29.67 8.41 -4.09
N SER A 174 30.48 7.70 -4.87
CA SER A 174 31.71 7.02 -4.45
C SER A 174 32.81 8.03 -4.14
N ASP A 175 32.65 8.84 -3.10
CA ASP A 175 33.85 9.31 -2.42
C ASP A 175 33.60 9.67 -0.96
N SER A 176 34.60 9.31 -0.17
CA SER A 176 34.83 9.63 1.24
C SER A 176 34.76 11.12 1.62
N HIS A 177 34.37 11.99 0.69
CA HIS A 177 33.95 13.34 0.97
C HIS A 177 32.49 13.32 1.42
N LYS A 178 32.25 13.46 2.73
CA LYS A 178 31.01 14.08 3.21
C LYS A 178 30.88 15.39 2.44
N SER A 179 30.12 15.43 1.35
CA SER A 179 29.87 16.71 0.70
C SER A 179 29.25 17.60 1.76
N GLU A 180 29.73 18.84 1.86
CA GLU A 180 29.22 19.86 2.77
C GLU A 180 27.69 20.05 2.62
N TYR A 181 27.13 19.58 1.51
CA TYR A 181 25.71 19.56 1.13
C TYR A 181 25.13 18.17 0.83
N GLY A 182 25.84 17.07 1.14
CA GLY A 182 25.37 15.71 0.82
C GLY A 182 24.48 15.14 1.89
N ALA A 183 23.47 14.40 1.45
CA ALA A 183 22.66 13.58 2.34
C ALA A 183 23.56 12.54 3.03
N GLU A 184 23.42 12.41 4.36
CA GLU A 184 23.99 11.26 5.07
C GLU A 184 23.37 9.98 4.50
N ALA A 185 24.16 8.90 4.42
CA ALA A 185 23.66 7.61 3.98
C ALA A 185 22.44 7.23 4.82
N ALA A 186 21.26 7.17 4.19
CA ALA A 186 20.03 6.87 4.88
C ALA A 186 20.13 5.50 5.56
N GLU A 187 19.81 5.44 6.85
CA GLU A 187 19.78 4.18 7.58
C GLU A 187 18.83 3.19 6.91
N THR A 188 19.30 1.96 6.71
CA THR A 188 18.48 0.83 6.27
C THR A 188 17.45 0.52 7.35
N LYS A 189 16.19 0.92 7.12
CA LYS A 189 15.06 0.69 8.02
C LYS A 189 13.95 -0.08 7.30
N PRO A 190 13.04 -0.77 8.03
CA PRO A 190 11.87 -1.37 7.41
C PRO A 190 11.06 -0.34 6.62
N SER A 191 10.75 -0.63 5.36
CA SER A 191 9.85 0.19 4.56
C SER A 191 8.41 0.01 5.05
N VAL A 192 7.74 1.11 5.33
CA VAL A 192 6.32 1.10 5.75
C VAL A 192 5.36 0.97 4.57
N PHE A 193 5.85 1.13 3.34
CA PHE A 193 5.07 1.21 2.10
C PHE A 193 4.74 -0.17 1.52
N PHE A 194 4.36 -1.13 2.38
CA PHE A 194 4.10 -2.51 1.97
C PHE A 194 3.07 -2.65 0.85
N TRP A 195 2.17 -1.67 0.73
CA TRP A 195 1.13 -1.62 -0.29
C TRP A 195 1.64 -1.42 -1.72
N LEU A 196 2.91 -1.05 -1.88
CA LEU A 196 3.57 -1.03 -3.18
C LEU A 196 3.90 -2.43 -3.69
N SER A 197 3.76 -3.46 -2.85
CA SER A 197 3.73 -4.86 -3.23
C SER A 197 2.26 -5.33 -3.27
N LEU A 198 1.80 -5.81 -4.43
CA LEU A 198 0.47 -6.37 -4.61
C LEU A 198 0.33 -7.68 -3.85
N ALA A 199 1.40 -8.47 -3.75
CA ALA A 199 1.42 -9.68 -2.93
C ALA A 199 1.20 -9.35 -1.45
N ASN A 200 1.91 -8.34 -0.92
CA ASN A 200 1.71 -7.87 0.45
C ASN A 200 0.32 -7.24 0.65
N SER A 201 -0.21 -6.54 -0.36
CA SER A 201 -1.58 -6.01 -0.30
C SER A 201 -2.63 -7.13 -0.21
N ALA A 202 -2.45 -8.21 -0.97
CA ALA A 202 -3.32 -9.39 -0.91
C ALA A 202 -3.21 -10.08 0.46
N ARG A 203 -1.99 -10.26 0.98
CA ARG A 203 -1.76 -10.82 2.31
C ARG A 203 -2.38 -9.95 3.41
N SER A 204 -2.22 -8.64 3.32
CA SER A 204 -2.82 -7.69 4.25
C SER A 204 -4.35 -7.76 4.23
N ALA A 205 -4.97 -7.87 3.04
CA ALA A 205 -6.40 -8.06 2.92
C ALA A 205 -6.90 -9.34 3.61
N GLU A 206 -6.14 -10.45 3.51
CA GLU A 206 -6.47 -11.69 4.24
C GLU A 206 -6.41 -11.50 5.75
N ILE A 207 -5.37 -10.82 6.26
CA ILE A 207 -5.18 -10.56 7.70
C ILE A 207 -6.37 -9.75 8.22
N ILE A 208 -6.68 -8.63 7.55
CA ILE A 208 -7.82 -7.77 7.91
C ILE A 208 -9.12 -8.56 7.86
N ALA A 209 -9.37 -9.29 6.78
CA ALA A 209 -10.61 -10.06 6.61
C ALA A 209 -10.81 -11.10 7.73
N GLN A 210 -9.75 -11.80 8.13
CA GLN A 210 -9.82 -12.78 9.19
C GLN A 210 -10.26 -12.16 10.53
N ASP A 211 -9.75 -10.97 10.85
CA ASP A 211 -10.12 -10.28 12.09
C ASP A 211 -11.50 -9.63 12.00
N LEU A 212 -11.89 -9.09 10.84
CA LEU A 212 -13.25 -8.61 10.59
C LEU A 212 -14.30 -9.71 10.73
N MET A 213 -14.04 -10.91 10.22
CA MET A 213 -14.94 -12.07 10.36
C MET A 213 -15.09 -12.51 11.82
N ARG A 214 -14.09 -12.27 12.68
CA ARG A 214 -14.19 -12.52 14.13
C ARG A 214 -14.92 -11.39 14.85
N LEU A 215 -14.68 -10.15 14.43
CA LEU A 215 -15.32 -8.96 14.99
C LEU A 215 -16.83 -8.96 14.72
N VAL A 216 -17.25 -9.37 13.51
CA VAL A 216 -18.65 -9.39 13.07
C VAL A 216 -19.00 -10.73 12.43
N PRO A 217 -19.18 -11.81 13.21
CA PRO A 217 -19.42 -13.15 12.68
C PRO A 217 -20.64 -13.27 11.75
N GLY A 218 -21.66 -12.42 11.95
CA GLY A 218 -22.85 -12.39 11.11
C GLY A 218 -22.62 -11.92 9.66
N GLU A 219 -21.51 -11.23 9.39
CA GLU A 219 -21.13 -10.73 8.06
C GLU A 219 -20.00 -11.56 7.42
N ALA A 220 -19.58 -12.66 8.06
CA ALA A 220 -18.35 -13.37 7.72
C ALA A 220 -18.35 -13.94 6.30
N ASP A 221 -19.47 -14.49 5.84
CA ASP A 221 -19.59 -15.05 4.49
C ASP A 221 -19.46 -13.97 3.40
N THR A 222 -20.06 -12.80 3.62
CA THR A 222 -19.94 -11.63 2.73
C THR A 222 -18.49 -11.16 2.68
N ILE A 223 -17.83 -10.99 3.84
CA ILE A 223 -16.42 -10.58 3.92
C ILE A 223 -15.51 -11.59 3.20
N LYS A 224 -15.76 -12.90 3.37
CA LYS A 224 -15.00 -13.96 2.69
C LYS A 224 -15.18 -13.89 1.17
N SER A 225 -16.39 -13.65 0.69
CA SER A 225 -16.67 -13.46 -0.75
C SER A 225 -15.94 -12.23 -1.30
N ASN A 226 -16.02 -11.10 -0.59
CA ASN A 226 -15.32 -9.87 -0.96
C ASN A 226 -13.80 -10.07 -1.02
N LEU A 227 -13.21 -10.79 -0.06
CA LEU A 227 -11.79 -11.13 -0.05
C LEU A 227 -11.36 -11.87 -1.33
N VAL A 228 -12.16 -12.82 -1.79
CA VAL A 228 -11.88 -13.53 -3.06
C VAL A 228 -11.83 -12.53 -4.22
N GLY A 229 -12.81 -11.62 -4.30
CA GLY A 229 -12.85 -10.57 -5.32
C GLY A 229 -11.64 -9.63 -5.28
N VAL A 230 -11.24 -9.18 -4.08
CA VAL A 230 -10.04 -8.34 -3.89
C VAL A 230 -8.79 -9.06 -4.39
N ARG A 231 -8.61 -10.32 -4.00
CA ARG A 231 -7.45 -11.12 -4.43
C ARG A 231 -7.40 -11.31 -5.94
N SER A 232 -8.54 -11.62 -6.57
CA SER A 232 -8.60 -11.76 -8.02
C SER A 232 -8.21 -10.48 -8.75
N LYS A 233 -8.66 -9.31 -8.28
CA LYS A 233 -8.30 -8.01 -8.87
C LYS A 233 -6.82 -7.67 -8.71
N LEU A 234 -6.23 -7.98 -7.55
CA LEU A 234 -4.78 -7.79 -7.32
C LEU A 234 -3.95 -8.71 -8.22
N MET A 235 -4.34 -9.98 -8.38
CA MET A 235 -3.66 -10.92 -9.29
C MET A 235 -3.78 -10.48 -10.77
N GLU A 236 -4.93 -9.95 -11.17
CA GLU A 236 -5.12 -9.41 -12.52
C GLU A 236 -4.24 -8.19 -12.76
N LEU A 237 -4.18 -7.27 -11.79
CA LEU A 237 -3.31 -6.09 -11.85
C LEU A 237 -1.84 -6.51 -11.97
N GLN A 238 -1.39 -7.46 -11.16
CA GLN A 238 -0.04 -8.01 -11.23
C GLN A 238 0.27 -8.55 -12.63
N ARG A 239 -0.59 -9.44 -13.15
CA ARG A 239 -0.42 -10.01 -14.50
C ARG A 239 -0.36 -8.93 -15.58
N SER A 240 -1.22 -7.91 -15.49
CA SER A 240 -1.24 -6.82 -16.47
C SER A 240 0.07 -6.01 -16.45
N SER A 241 0.64 -5.80 -15.27
CA SER A 241 1.93 -5.13 -15.09
C SER A 241 3.08 -5.96 -15.66
N GLU A 242 3.11 -7.26 -15.38
CA GLU A 242 4.14 -8.17 -15.89
C GLU A 242 4.12 -8.24 -17.41
N LEU A 243 2.93 -8.36 -18.03
CA LEU A 243 2.80 -8.35 -19.48
C LEU A 243 3.26 -7.03 -20.11
N ALA A 244 2.99 -5.89 -19.46
CA ALA A 244 3.48 -4.60 -19.93
C ALA A 244 5.02 -4.53 -19.90
N LEU A 245 5.64 -5.03 -18.83
CA LEU A 245 7.10 -5.03 -18.66
C LEU A 245 7.82 -6.00 -19.61
N LEU A 246 7.23 -7.15 -19.93
CA LEU A 246 7.78 -8.07 -20.94
C LEU A 246 7.89 -7.45 -22.34
N ASN A 247 7.08 -6.43 -22.64
CA ASN A 247 7.12 -5.70 -23.90
C ASN A 247 8.09 -4.51 -23.88
N ALA A 248 8.69 -4.19 -22.72
CA ALA A 248 9.69 -3.14 -22.62
C ALA A 248 11.04 -3.61 -23.16
N SER A 249 11.75 -2.74 -23.88
CA SER A 249 13.08 -3.04 -24.41
C SER A 249 14.18 -3.03 -23.34
N ASP A 250 13.94 -2.31 -22.24
CA ASP A 250 14.83 -2.18 -21.09
C ASP A 250 13.98 -1.93 -19.84
N ILE A 251 14.31 -2.61 -18.74
CA ILE A 251 13.63 -2.51 -17.44
C ILE A 251 14.55 -1.93 -16.36
N THR A 252 15.68 -1.35 -16.79
CA THR A 252 16.62 -0.63 -15.93
C THR A 252 16.04 0.71 -15.51
N VAL A 253 16.06 0.99 -14.21
CA VAL A 253 15.51 2.21 -13.62
C VAL A 253 16.47 2.80 -12.59
N PHE A 254 16.36 4.12 -12.39
CA PHE A 254 16.92 4.82 -11.24
C PHE A 254 15.77 5.17 -10.29
N SER A 255 15.88 4.80 -9.01
CA SER A 255 14.85 5.10 -8.02
C SER A 255 15.14 6.43 -7.33
N LEU A 256 14.32 7.46 -7.59
CA LEU A 256 14.44 8.77 -6.93
C LEU A 256 13.87 8.81 -5.50
N ALA A 257 13.46 7.65 -4.99
CA ALA A 257 12.87 7.51 -3.66
C ALA A 257 13.16 6.10 -3.10
N PRO A 258 13.78 5.96 -1.92
CA PRO A 258 14.05 4.66 -1.32
C PRO A 258 12.77 3.92 -0.90
N GLU A 259 11.64 4.64 -0.77
CA GLU A 259 10.34 4.08 -0.40
C GLU A 259 9.79 3.10 -1.44
N LEU A 260 10.25 3.17 -2.69
CA LEU A 260 9.75 2.36 -3.81
C LEU A 260 10.27 0.92 -3.83
N VAL A 261 11.05 0.49 -2.83
CA VAL A 261 11.69 -0.83 -2.79
C VAL A 261 10.74 -2.00 -3.02
N TYR A 262 9.52 -1.93 -2.50
CA TYR A 262 8.51 -2.98 -2.70
C TYR A 262 8.03 -3.04 -4.16
N LEU A 263 7.86 -1.88 -4.80
CA LEU A 263 7.43 -1.79 -6.18
C LEU A 263 8.51 -2.35 -7.10
N THR A 264 9.74 -1.89 -6.93
CA THR A 264 10.86 -2.26 -7.80
C THR A 264 11.23 -3.73 -7.65
N SER A 265 11.22 -4.26 -6.43
CA SER A 265 11.48 -5.69 -6.17
C SER A 265 10.36 -6.58 -6.71
N GLU A 266 9.09 -6.25 -6.51
CA GLU A 266 7.98 -7.09 -6.99
C GLU A 266 7.87 -7.08 -8.51
N GLN A 267 8.06 -5.92 -9.15
CA GLN A 267 8.01 -5.79 -10.60
C GLN A 267 9.26 -6.27 -11.33
N SER A 268 10.25 -6.83 -10.60
CA SER A 268 11.51 -7.30 -11.17
C SER A 268 12.26 -6.23 -11.99
N LEU A 269 12.13 -4.96 -11.59
CA LEU A 269 12.84 -3.85 -12.22
C LEU A 269 14.32 -3.89 -11.81
N PHE A 270 15.22 -3.61 -12.75
CA PHE A 270 16.65 -3.54 -12.45
C PHE A 270 17.00 -2.14 -11.96
N VAL A 271 17.19 -1.98 -10.65
CA VAL A 271 17.51 -0.67 -10.06
C VAL A 271 19.03 -0.45 -10.11
N ASP A 272 19.48 0.49 -10.94
CA ASP A 272 20.92 0.83 -11.10
C ASP A 272 21.42 1.82 -10.03
N GLY A 273 20.50 2.44 -9.29
CA GLY A 273 20.82 3.25 -8.11
C GLY A 273 19.57 3.82 -7.44
N SER A 274 19.67 4.05 -6.13
CA SER A 274 18.64 4.71 -5.32
C SER A 274 19.14 6.06 -4.75
N PHE A 275 18.26 7.07 -4.69
CA PHE A 275 18.51 8.43 -4.17
C PHE A 275 17.61 8.75 -2.98
#